data_AF-A0A376U4T9-F1
#
_entry.id   AF-A0A376U4T9-F1
#
_cell.length_a   1.000
_cell.length_b   1.000
_cell.length_c   1.000
_cell.angle_alpha   90.00
_cell.angle_beta   90.00
_cell.angle_gamma   90.00
#
_symmetry.space_group_name_H-M   'P 1'
#
loop_
_entity.id
_entity.type
_entity.pdbx_description
1 polymer ?
#
loop_
_entity_poly.entity_id
_entity_poly.type
_entity_poly.pdbx_seq_one_letter_code
_entity_poly.pdbx_strand_id
1 'polypeptide(L)' 'MLYAEDNVVVFVRVLNQQRVLVAINRGEACEVVLPASPFLNVAQWQRKEGHGQLTNGILALPAISATVWMN' A
#
# COMPACT_ATOMS: atom_id res chain seq x y z
N MET A 1 11.50 0.32 -0.44
CA MET A 1 10.54 1.32 0.05
C MET A 1 9.92 1.96 -1.17
N LEU A 2 8.59 2.12 -1.23
CA LEU A 2 7.91 2.73 -2.40
C LEU A 2 7.53 4.19 -2.14
N TYR A 3 7.12 4.51 -0.93
CA TYR A 3 6.71 5.85 -0.51
C TYR A 3 7.00 6.01 0.98
N ALA A 4 7.47 7.19 1.38
CA ALA A 4 7.63 7.55 2.78
C ALA A 4 7.54 9.07 2.90
N GLU A 5 6.51 9.55 3.59
CA GLU A 5 6.26 10.97 3.82
C GLU A 5 5.49 11.13 5.13
N ASP A 6 5.98 12.00 6.02
CA ASP A 6 5.40 12.31 7.34
C ASP A 6 4.96 11.11 8.21
N ASN A 7 3.70 10.72 8.05
CA ASN A 7 3.02 9.68 8.83
C ASN A 7 2.75 8.41 8.03
N VAL A 8 3.09 8.38 6.75
CA VAL A 8 2.80 7.25 5.88
C VAL A 8 4.08 6.63 5.35
N VAL A 9 4.19 5.31 5.50
CA VAL A 9 5.21 4.47 4.86
C VAL A 9 4.51 3.38 4.06
N VAL A 10 4.95 3.21 2.81
CA VAL A 10 4.49 2.16 1.92
C VAL A 10 5.69 1.41 1.34
N PHE A 11 5.66 0.08 1.41
CA PHE A 11 6.69 -0.76 0.83
C PHE A 11 6.13 -2.07 0.30
N VAL A 12 6.88 -2.66 -0.64
CA VAL A 12 6.60 -3.99 -1.18
C VAL A 12 7.70 -4.97 -0.76
N ARG A 13 7.31 -6.20 -0.44
CA ARG A 13 8.18 -7.37 -0.36
C ARG A 13 7.87 -8.30 -1.53
N VAL A 14 8.90 -8.89 -2.11
CA VAL A 14 8.78 -9.81 -3.24
C VAL A 14 9.54 -11.08 -2.92
N LEU A 15 8.90 -12.23 -3.10
CA LEU A 15 9.53 -13.56 -2.98
C LEU A 15 8.85 -14.50 -3.98
N ASN A 16 9.63 -15.18 -4.83
CA ASN A 16 9.12 -16.15 -5.81
C ASN A 16 7.91 -15.62 -6.62
N GLN A 17 8.03 -14.41 -7.18
CA GLN A 17 6.99 -13.69 -7.93
C GLN A 17 5.75 -13.26 -7.13
N GLN A 18 5.57 -13.72 -5.90
CA GLN A 18 4.56 -13.20 -4.99
C GLN A 18 4.97 -11.84 -4.46
N ARG A 19 4.01 -10.95 -4.30
CA ARG A 19 4.24 -9.61 -3.75
C ARG A 19 3.31 -9.35 -2.58
N VAL A 20 3.85 -8.65 -1.60
CA VAL A 20 3.11 -8.14 -0.44
C VAL A 20 3.31 -6.64 -0.40
N LEU A 21 2.22 -5.89 -0.57
CA LEU A 21 2.20 -4.45 -0.37
C LEU A 21 1.76 -4.17 1.07
N VAL A 22 2.49 -3.31 1.76
CA VAL A 22 2.18 -2.87 3.11
C VAL A 22 2.12 -1.35 3.13
N ALA A 23 1.02 -0.79 3.61
CA ALA A 23 0.87 0.63 3.90
C ALA A 23 0.60 0.82 5.39
N ILE A 24 1.34 1.72 6.02
CA ILE A 24 1.18 2.09 7.42
C ILE A 24 0.96 3.59 7.46
N ASN A 25 -0.14 4.03 8.06
CA ASN A 25 -0.44 5.42 8.35
C ASN A 25 -0.52 5.60 9.87
N ARG A 26 0.30 6.45 10.46
CA ARG A 26 0.24 6.78 11.90
C ARG A 26 -0.44 8.12 12.20
N GLY A 27 -0.99 8.78 11.19
CA GLY A 27 -1.66 10.08 11.29
C GLY A 27 -3.16 9.99 11.06
N GLU A 28 -3.75 11.11 10.64
CA GLU A 28 -5.15 11.22 10.21
C GLU A 28 -5.43 10.44 8.93
N ALA A 29 -6.71 10.20 8.64
CA ALA A 29 -7.10 9.57 7.38
C ALA A 29 -6.64 10.42 6.18
N CYS A 30 -6.05 9.78 5.18
CA CYS A 30 -5.43 10.48 4.06
C CYS A 30 -5.46 9.67 2.76
N GLU A 31 -5.21 10.36 1.65
CA GLU A 31 -4.93 9.74 0.36
C GLU A 31 -3.46 9.88 0.00
N VAL A 32 -2.89 8.83 -0.58
CA VAL A 32 -1.51 8.80 -1.07
C VAL A 32 -1.49 8.35 -2.52
N VAL A 33 -0.90 9.19 -3.38
CA VAL A 33 -0.62 8.82 -4.77
C VAL A 33 0.72 8.09 -4.81
N LEU A 34 0.70 6.80 -5.12
CA LEU A 34 1.93 6.03 -5.24
C LEU A 34 2.64 6.37 -6.55
N PRO A 35 3.98 6.54 -6.53
CA PRO A 35 4.73 6.66 -7.77
C PRO A 35 4.62 5.37 -8.60
N ALA A 36 4.64 5.53 -9.91
CA ALA A 36 4.66 4.39 -10.82
C ALA A 36 5.84 3.46 -10.49
N SER A 37 5.56 2.16 -10.35
CA SER A 37 6.55 1.17 -9.96
C SER A 37 6.24 -0.20 -10.57
N PRO A 38 7.24 -0.91 -11.12
CA PRO A 38 7.04 -2.25 -11.67
C PRO A 38 6.55 -3.24 -10.59
N PHE A 39 6.83 -2.97 -9.31
CA PHE A 39 6.36 -3.76 -8.18
C PHE A 39 4.85 -3.66 -7.95
N LEU A 40 4.19 -2.59 -8.43
CA LEU A 40 2.74 -2.42 -8.32
C LEU A 40 1.97 -2.98 -9.52
N ASN A 41 2.68 -3.31 -10.61
CA ASN A 41 2.09 -3.87 -11.82
C ASN A 41 1.73 -5.35 -11.63
N VAL A 42 0.55 -5.60 -11.08
CA VAL A 42 -0.09 -6.91 -10.89
C VAL A 42 -1.53 -6.81 -11.38
N ALA A 43 -2.13 -7.93 -11.81
CA ALA A 43 -3.49 -7.92 -12.34
C ALA A 43 -4.52 -7.45 -11.30
N GLN A 44 -4.37 -7.89 -10.05
CA GLN A 44 -5.23 -7.47 -8.95
C GLN A 44 -4.52 -7.65 -7.61
N TRP A 45 -4.62 -6.63 -6.75
CA TRP A 45 -4.24 -6.73 -5.35
C TRP A 45 -5.42 -7.22 -4.51
N GLN A 46 -5.19 -8.22 -3.67
CA GLN A 46 -6.17 -8.71 -2.70
C GLN A 46 -5.82 -8.18 -1.32
N ARG A 47 -6.70 -7.37 -0.72
CA ARG A 47 -6.52 -6.95 0.68
C ARG A 47 -6.67 -8.15 1.59
N LYS A 48 -5.68 -8.40 2.43
CA LYS A 48 -5.68 -9.48 3.43
C LYS A 48 -5.94 -8.94 4.83
N GLU A 49 -5.42 -7.77 5.15
CA GLU A 49 -5.58 -7.14 6.47
C GLU A 49 -5.81 -5.64 6.32
N GLY A 50 -6.49 -5.04 7.29
CA GLY A 50 -6.76 -3.60 7.36
C GLY A 50 -7.92 -3.12 6.49
N HIS A 51 -8.13 -1.80 6.50
CA HIS A 51 -9.28 -1.15 5.85
C HIS A 51 -8.90 -0.17 4.74
N GLY A 52 -7.61 -0.01 4.44
CA GLY A 52 -7.15 0.80 3.32
C GLY A 52 -7.69 0.29 1.98
N GLN A 53 -7.82 1.19 1.02
CA GLN A 53 -8.23 0.88 -0.35
C GLN A 53 -7.11 1.24 -1.32
N LEU A 54 -6.91 0.41 -2.35
CA LEU A 54 -5.94 0.65 -3.42
C LEU A 54 -6.69 0.63 -4.75
N THR A 55 -6.77 1.78 -5.42
CA THR A 55 -7.44 1.91 -6.71
C THR A 55 -6.57 2.77 -7.61
N ASN A 56 -6.18 2.26 -8.78
CA ASN A 56 -5.41 2.99 -9.80
C ASN A 56 -4.15 3.70 -9.25
N GLY A 57 -3.42 3.04 -8.33
CA GLY A 57 -2.22 3.61 -7.72
C GLY A 57 -2.47 4.62 -6.60
N ILE A 58 -3.73 4.87 -6.23
CA ILE A 58 -4.12 5.74 -5.12
C ILE A 58 -4.47 4.86 -3.91
N LEU A 59 -3.86 5.17 -2.77
CA LEU A 59 -4.18 4.58 -1.47
C LEU A 59 -5.08 5.52 -0.68
N ALA A 60 -6.29 5.08 -0.32
CA ALA A 60 -7.07 5.71 0.74
C ALA A 60 -6.78 4.97 2.05
N LEU A 61 -6.18 5.65 3.03
CA LEU A 61 -5.75 5.07 4.30
C LEU A 61 -6.54 5.67 5.46
N PRO A 62 -7.18 4.86 6.31
CA PRO A 62 -7.78 5.34 7.55
C PRO A 62 -6.73 5.92 8.50
N ALA A 63 -7.19 6.73 9.47
CA ALA A 63 -6.34 7.21 10.55
C ALA A 63 -5.77 6.03 11.36
N ILE A 64 -4.50 6.12 11.75
CA ILE A 64 -3.78 5.12 12.58
C ILE A 64 -4.09 3.68 12.13
N SER A 65 -3.57 3.31 10.97
CA SER A 65 -3.90 2.05 10.31
C SER A 65 -2.68 1.37 9.69
N ALA A 66 -2.79 0.06 9.52
CA ALA A 66 -1.94 -0.73 8.65
C ALA A 66 -2.84 -1.56 7.73
N THR A 67 -2.49 -1.62 6.45
CA THR A 67 -3.21 -2.42 5.47
C THR A 67 -2.22 -3.24 4.66
N VAL A 68 -2.55 -4.51 4.45
CA VAL A 68 -1.71 -5.47 3.71
C VAL A 68 -2.49 -6.01 2.52
N TRP A 69 -1.84 -5.99 1.36
CA TRP A 69 -2.35 -6.63 0.14
C TRP A 69 -1.37 -7.68 -0.36
N MET A 70 -1.92 -8.73 -0.98
CA MET A 70 -1.16 -9.79 -1.65
C MET A 70 -1.63 -9.97 -3.09
N ASN A 71 -0.73 -10.43 -3.96
CA ASN A 71 -1.02 -10.84 -5.33
C ASN A 71 -0.49 -12.25 -5.62
#